data_AF-A0A6C0JFW9-F1
#
_entry.id   AF-A0A6C0JFW9-F1
#
_cell.length_a   1.000
_cell.length_b   1.000
_cell.length_c   1.000
_cell.angle_alpha   90.00
_cell.angle_beta   90.00
_cell.angle_gamma   90.00
#
_symmetry.space_group_name_H-M   'P 1'
#
loop_
_entity.id
_entity.type
_entity.pdbx_description
1 polymer ?
#
loop_
_entity_poly.entity_id
_entity_poly.type
_entity_poly.pdbx_seq_one_letter_code
_entity_poly.pdbx_strand_id
1 'polypeptide(L)'
;MHDTLNKDVSGFIDDFNKKDDIIQLKGWCFHKLYNNCEIRIKYKLCDDSSKELFIDNVNDNNNRRQDVINAYKFSSNDKLMCGWDFKITDKNVKNVELEMFFDEKWNTIFTFEKYFKNYIVEKKNGYIPSFVVVDNFYQDVDSVRELALLQTFEYHTEYHKGKRTDSVFRFEGLKESFESILNCKIKNWTNYGVNGCFQICVGGDQLVYHVDKQEYAGIIFLTPDAPPQTGTTFYRSKNTKKMKAPDLDFEIVFKNGYLDSTEFEVVDVIGNVYNRVVLFDSKMIHAASTYFGTNLENGRLFQLFFFDLER
;
A
#
# COMPACT_ATOMS: atom_id res chain seq x y z
N MET A 1 -17.97 25.94 -7.45
CA MET A 1 -19.04 25.76 -6.45
C MET A 1 -18.59 26.55 -5.23
N HIS A 2 -19.29 27.64 -4.88
CA HIS A 2 -18.92 28.56 -3.78
C HIS A 2 -19.71 28.24 -2.50
N ASP A 3 -20.09 26.97 -2.35
CA ASP A 3 -20.82 26.47 -1.20
C ASP A 3 -19.84 26.19 -0.06
N THR A 4 -20.24 26.58 1.14
CA THR A 4 -19.47 26.37 2.37
C THR A 4 -20.14 25.28 3.22
N LEU A 5 -19.57 24.95 4.39
CA LEU A 5 -20.23 24.06 5.34
C LEU A 5 -21.57 24.62 5.86
N ASN A 6 -21.78 25.93 5.70
CA ASN A 6 -23.02 26.60 6.05
C ASN A 6 -23.74 27.12 4.79
N LYS A 7 -24.99 26.67 4.58
CA LYS A 7 -25.80 27.02 3.40
C LYS A 7 -26.11 28.52 3.28
N ASP A 8 -26.05 29.28 4.37
CA ASP A 8 -26.39 30.70 4.41
C ASP A 8 -25.17 31.58 4.13
N VAL A 9 -23.99 30.97 4.00
CA VAL A 9 -22.72 31.63 3.70
C VAL A 9 -22.19 31.14 2.35
N SER A 10 -21.78 32.08 1.50
CA SER A 10 -21.02 31.79 0.27
C SER A 10 -19.56 32.11 0.52
N GLY A 11 -18.66 31.33 -0.07
CA GLY A 11 -17.23 31.56 0.09
C GLY A 11 -16.38 30.68 -0.80
N PHE A 12 -15.11 31.01 -0.85
CA PHE A 12 -14.10 30.24 -1.56
C PHE A 12 -12.73 30.37 -0.88
N ILE A 13 -11.93 29.32 -0.98
CA ILE A 13 -10.54 29.29 -0.50
C ILE A 13 -9.67 29.53 -1.74
N ASP A 14 -9.01 30.69 -1.80
CA ASP A 14 -8.11 31.03 -2.91
C ASP A 14 -6.78 30.29 -2.81
N ASP A 15 -6.23 30.17 -1.59
CA ASP A 15 -4.94 29.55 -1.36
C ASP A 15 -4.86 28.87 0.02
N PHE A 16 -4.14 27.74 0.07
CA PHE A 16 -3.75 27.03 1.28
C PHE A 16 -2.28 26.62 1.12
N ASN A 17 -1.42 27.13 1.98
CA ASN A 17 -0.01 26.75 2.02
C ASN A 17 0.40 26.39 3.44
N LYS A 18 0.96 25.19 3.62
CA LYS A 18 1.58 24.77 4.86
C LYS A 18 3.04 24.45 4.58
N LYS A 19 3.95 25.26 5.13
CA LYS A 19 5.39 25.03 5.04
C LYS A 19 6.00 25.16 6.43
N ASP A 20 6.64 24.09 6.88
CA ASP A 20 7.21 24.00 8.22
C ASP A 20 6.13 24.32 9.30
N ASP A 21 6.39 25.34 10.11
CA ASP A 21 5.52 25.78 11.20
C ASP A 21 4.54 26.89 10.78
N ILE A 22 4.53 27.25 9.49
CA ILE A 22 3.73 28.35 8.94
C ILE A 22 2.58 27.79 8.11
N ILE A 23 1.37 28.22 8.45
CA ILE A 23 0.15 27.95 7.68
C ILE A 23 -0.38 29.28 7.17
N GLN A 24 -0.50 29.40 5.85
CA GLN A 24 -1.12 30.52 5.17
C GLN A 24 -2.46 30.10 4.56
N LEU A 25 -3.52 30.86 4.83
CA LEU A 25 -4.86 30.62 4.32
C LEU A 25 -5.39 31.90 3.70
N LYS A 26 -5.87 31.84 2.46
CA LYS A 26 -6.48 33.00 1.79
C LYS A 26 -7.80 32.63 1.14
N GLY A 27 -8.72 33.57 1.11
CA GLY A 27 -10.02 33.35 0.50
C GLY A 27 -10.97 34.53 0.67
N TRP A 28 -12.24 34.23 0.49
CA TRP A 28 -13.33 35.15 0.76
C TRP A 28 -14.57 34.42 1.27
N CYS A 29 -15.39 35.09 2.06
CA CYS A 29 -16.71 34.61 2.44
C CYS A 29 -17.64 35.76 2.84
N PHE A 30 -18.94 35.59 2.61
CA PHE A 30 -19.96 36.52 3.07
C PHE A 30 -21.26 35.79 3.39
N HIS A 31 -22.00 36.31 4.37
CA HIS A 31 -23.36 35.85 4.64
C HIS A 31 -24.32 36.36 3.55
N LYS A 32 -25.27 35.53 3.12
CA LYS A 32 -26.20 35.87 2.03
C LYS A 32 -27.11 37.05 2.41
N LEU A 33 -27.60 37.07 3.66
CA LEU A 33 -28.49 38.11 4.20
C LEU A 33 -27.79 39.21 5.01
N TYR A 34 -27.01 38.85 6.04
CA TYR A 34 -26.31 39.81 6.89
C TYR A 34 -25.06 40.40 6.22
N ASN A 35 -24.78 41.66 6.55
CA ASN A 35 -23.56 42.37 6.15
C ASN A 35 -22.61 42.46 7.35
N ASN A 36 -21.31 42.60 7.09
CA ASN A 36 -20.27 42.82 8.10
C ASN A 36 -20.24 41.79 9.24
N CYS A 37 -20.57 40.52 8.96
CA CYS A 37 -20.40 39.44 9.93
C CYS A 37 -18.93 39.31 10.31
N GLU A 38 -18.66 39.21 11.62
CA GLU A 38 -17.32 38.94 12.11
C GLU A 38 -16.88 37.54 11.71
N ILE A 39 -15.59 37.40 11.38
CA ILE A 39 -14.97 36.12 11.07
C ILE A 39 -13.72 35.92 11.91
N ARG A 40 -13.47 34.67 12.26
CA ARG A 40 -12.28 34.26 13.02
C ARG A 40 -11.75 32.94 12.50
N ILE A 41 -10.47 32.71 12.72
CA ILE A 41 -9.86 31.40 12.65
C ILE A 41 -9.80 30.81 14.05
N LYS A 42 -10.33 29.61 14.20
CA LYS A 42 -10.17 28.77 15.38
C LYS A 42 -9.27 27.60 15.01
N TYR A 43 -8.19 27.38 15.75
CA TYR A 43 -7.29 26.26 15.49
C TYR A 43 -6.98 25.47 16.75
N LYS A 44 -6.90 24.16 16.57
CA LYS A 44 -6.67 23.18 17.63
C LYS A 44 -5.24 22.68 17.57
N LEU A 45 -4.58 22.61 18.72
CA LEU A 45 -3.22 22.11 18.87
C LEU A 45 -3.20 20.61 19.16
N CYS A 46 -2.02 20.00 19.05
CA CYS A 46 -1.79 18.59 19.35
C CYS A 46 -2.09 18.19 20.80
N ASP A 47 -2.02 19.13 21.75
CA ASP A 47 -2.40 18.95 23.16
C ASP A 47 -3.91 19.16 23.43
N ASP A 48 -4.69 19.23 22.36
CA ASP A 48 -6.13 19.49 22.33
C ASP A 48 -6.57 20.89 22.81
N SER A 49 -5.63 21.79 23.16
CA SER A 49 -5.95 23.20 23.39
C SER A 49 -6.36 23.91 22.09
N SER A 50 -7.09 25.02 22.19
CA SER A 50 -7.54 25.81 21.04
C SER A 50 -7.14 27.26 21.17
N LYS A 51 -6.83 27.89 20.04
CA LYS A 51 -6.52 29.32 19.92
C LYS A 51 -7.42 29.95 18.86
N GLU A 52 -7.68 31.24 19.01
CA GLU A 52 -8.58 32.01 18.16
C GLU A 52 -7.88 33.26 17.62
N LEU A 53 -8.11 33.59 16.36
CA LEU A 53 -7.58 34.76 15.67
C LEU A 53 -8.72 35.47 14.93
N PHE A 54 -9.05 36.68 15.35
CA PHE A 54 -10.11 37.49 14.75
C PHE A 54 -9.55 38.35 13.61
N ILE A 55 -10.39 38.70 12.63
CA ILE A 55 -10.00 39.64 11.58
C ILE A 55 -10.49 41.05 11.92
N ASP A 56 -9.54 41.99 11.97
CA ASP A 56 -9.85 43.41 11.90
C ASP A 56 -10.16 43.83 10.45
N ASN A 57 -11.41 43.57 10.03
CA ASN A 57 -11.88 43.85 8.66
C ASN A 57 -12.04 45.33 8.31
N VAL A 58 -11.60 46.26 9.17
CA VAL A 58 -11.99 47.67 9.06
C VAL A 58 -11.06 48.46 8.14
N ASN A 59 -9.81 48.05 7.90
CA ASN A 59 -8.84 48.89 7.15
C ASN A 59 -7.84 48.17 6.21
N ASP A 60 -7.92 46.85 6.01
CA ASP A 60 -6.98 46.17 5.11
C ASP A 60 -7.50 46.10 3.66
N ASN A 61 -6.86 46.85 2.75
CA ASN A 61 -7.18 46.80 1.32
C ASN A 61 -7.04 45.39 0.72
N ASN A 62 -6.27 44.48 1.33
CA ASN A 62 -6.14 43.10 0.87
C ASN A 62 -7.42 42.27 1.08
N ASN A 63 -8.30 42.68 1.98
CA ASN A 63 -9.59 42.02 2.22
C ASN A 63 -10.69 42.55 1.27
N ARG A 64 -10.37 43.50 0.39
CA ARG A 64 -11.30 44.04 -0.61
C ARG A 64 -11.43 43.11 -1.81
N ARG A 65 -12.65 42.67 -2.11
CA ARG A 65 -12.94 41.72 -3.19
C ARG A 65 -13.93 42.27 -4.21
N GLN A 66 -13.44 43.19 -5.05
CA GLN A 66 -14.23 43.79 -6.13
C GLN A 66 -14.67 42.75 -7.17
N ASP A 67 -13.83 41.75 -7.42
CA ASP A 67 -14.14 40.59 -8.26
C ASP A 67 -15.37 39.83 -7.75
N VAL A 68 -15.48 39.62 -6.43
CA VAL A 68 -16.62 38.96 -5.79
C VAL A 68 -17.88 39.83 -5.88
N ILE A 69 -17.77 41.15 -5.64
CA ILE A 69 -18.90 42.08 -5.82
C ILE A 69 -19.45 41.98 -7.24
N ASN A 70 -18.56 42.04 -8.24
CA ASN A 70 -18.96 42.05 -9.64
C ASN A 70 -19.63 40.73 -10.04
N ALA A 71 -19.09 39.59 -9.57
CA ALA A 71 -19.63 38.27 -9.86
C ALA A 71 -21.03 38.06 -9.27
N TYR A 72 -21.27 38.54 -8.05
CA TYR A 72 -22.56 38.39 -7.35
C TYR A 72 -23.52 39.58 -7.52
N LYS A 73 -23.09 40.62 -8.24
CA LYS A 73 -23.88 41.82 -8.59
C LYS A 73 -24.49 42.51 -7.35
N PHE A 74 -23.71 42.67 -6.28
CA PHE A 74 -24.20 43.40 -5.11
C PHE A 74 -24.44 44.87 -5.44
N SER A 75 -25.57 45.42 -4.97
CA SER A 75 -25.96 46.82 -5.16
C SER A 75 -25.29 47.77 -4.17
N SER A 76 -24.71 47.25 -3.08
CA SER A 76 -24.00 48.01 -2.05
C SER A 76 -22.56 47.52 -1.88
N ASN A 77 -21.68 48.42 -1.43
CA ASN A 77 -20.30 48.11 -1.09
C ASN A 77 -20.16 47.38 0.26
N ASP A 78 -21.26 47.00 0.90
CA ASP A 78 -21.27 46.38 2.23
C ASP A 78 -20.59 45.00 2.25
N LYS A 79 -20.43 44.37 1.08
CA LYS A 79 -19.71 43.09 0.90
C LYS A 79 -18.34 43.26 0.26
N LEU A 80 -17.84 44.49 0.17
CA LEU A 80 -16.50 44.78 -0.36
C LEU A 80 -15.42 44.14 0.51
N MET A 81 -15.61 44.12 1.82
CA MET A 81 -14.66 43.59 2.81
C MET A 81 -14.92 42.10 3.12
N CYS A 82 -15.10 41.27 2.10
CA CYS A 82 -15.36 39.83 2.29
C CYS A 82 -14.13 38.93 2.11
N GLY A 83 -12.97 39.49 1.79
CA GLY A 83 -11.70 38.76 1.72
C GLY A 83 -11.10 38.50 3.10
N TRP A 84 -10.26 37.48 3.18
CA TRP A 84 -9.49 37.16 4.38
C TRP A 84 -8.14 36.53 4.03
N ASP A 85 -7.14 36.83 4.86
CA ASP A 85 -5.77 36.33 4.73
C ASP A 85 -5.20 36.04 6.12
N PHE A 86 -5.00 34.77 6.44
CA PHE A 86 -4.51 34.33 7.75
C PHE A 86 -3.14 33.70 7.65
N LYS A 87 -2.30 34.04 8.63
CA LYS A 87 -1.03 33.38 8.88
C LYS A 87 -0.99 32.85 10.30
N ILE A 88 -0.88 31.54 10.45
CA ILE A 88 -0.65 30.87 11.73
C ILE A 88 0.83 30.45 11.77
N THR A 89 1.52 30.77 12.86
CA THR A 89 2.92 30.33 13.10
C THR A 89 2.93 29.46 14.35
N ASP A 90 2.57 28.19 14.19
CA ASP A 90 2.53 27.20 15.28
C ASP A 90 2.69 25.78 14.69
N LYS A 91 3.73 25.09 15.12
CA LYS A 91 4.10 23.75 14.62
C LYS A 91 3.14 22.65 15.06
N ASN A 92 2.39 22.88 16.14
CA ASN A 92 1.54 21.88 16.77
C ASN A 92 0.09 21.95 16.29
N VAL A 93 -0.21 22.69 15.21
CA VAL A 93 -1.57 22.82 14.70
C VAL A 93 -2.04 21.51 14.08
N LYS A 94 -3.11 20.97 14.67
CA LYS A 94 -3.77 19.72 14.28
C LYS A 94 -4.98 19.96 13.37
N ASN A 95 -5.69 21.06 13.60
CA ASN A 95 -6.87 21.43 12.82
C ASN A 95 -7.04 22.95 12.80
N VAL A 96 -7.63 23.46 11.72
CA VAL A 96 -7.99 24.88 11.56
C VAL A 96 -9.41 24.96 11.01
N GLU A 97 -10.18 25.90 11.53
CA GLU A 97 -11.55 26.19 11.15
C GLU A 97 -11.70 27.70 10.92
N LEU A 98 -12.37 28.08 9.83
CA LEU A 98 -12.86 29.45 9.65
C LEU A 98 -14.30 29.50 10.15
N GLU A 99 -14.59 30.40 11.09
CA GLU A 99 -15.92 30.59 11.66
C GLU A 99 -16.42 32.01 11.37
N MET A 100 -17.74 32.15 11.25
CA MET A 100 -18.44 33.42 11.08
C MET A 100 -19.49 33.60 12.16
N PHE A 101 -19.59 34.79 12.74
CA PHE A 101 -20.56 35.12 13.77
C PHE A 101 -21.86 35.66 13.18
N PHE A 102 -22.95 34.95 13.42
CA PHE A 102 -24.33 35.35 13.11
C PHE A 102 -25.31 34.48 13.91
N ASP A 103 -26.56 34.93 14.07
CA ASP A 103 -27.55 34.27 14.91
C ASP A 103 -27.04 33.99 16.34
N GLU A 104 -26.31 34.96 16.90
CA GLU A 104 -25.76 34.94 18.27
C GLU A 104 -24.77 33.78 18.55
N LYS A 105 -24.18 33.19 17.51
CA LYS A 105 -23.21 32.09 17.64
C LYS A 105 -22.15 32.10 16.56
N TRP A 106 -21.05 31.41 16.83
CA TRP A 106 -20.02 31.11 15.83
C TRP A 106 -20.43 29.88 15.01
N ASN A 107 -20.40 30.02 13.69
CA ASN A 107 -20.73 28.96 12.75
C ASN A 107 -19.50 28.63 11.91
N THR A 108 -19.11 27.35 11.85
CA THR A 108 -18.00 26.87 11.02
C THR A 108 -18.37 26.97 9.53
N ILE A 109 -17.52 27.66 8.77
CA ILE A 109 -17.69 27.93 7.34
C ILE A 109 -16.77 27.02 6.52
N PHE A 110 -15.51 26.93 6.93
CA PHE A 110 -14.53 26.01 6.34
C PHE A 110 -13.82 25.20 7.42
N THR A 111 -13.54 23.94 7.11
CA THR A 111 -12.61 23.09 7.86
C THR A 111 -11.41 22.75 6.99
N PHE A 112 -10.23 22.81 7.57
CA PHE A 112 -8.98 22.48 6.89
C PHE A 112 -8.42 21.13 7.33
N GLU A 113 -9.14 20.36 8.16
CA GLU A 113 -8.69 19.11 8.78
C GLU A 113 -8.04 18.13 7.78
N LYS A 114 -8.61 17.99 6.57
CA LYS A 114 -8.09 17.10 5.51
C LYS A 114 -6.68 17.46 5.04
N TYR A 115 -6.29 18.73 5.13
CA TYR A 115 -4.95 19.20 4.75
C TYR A 115 -3.91 18.96 5.86
N PHE A 116 -4.37 18.69 7.08
CA PHE A 116 -3.51 18.33 8.22
C PHE A 116 -3.32 16.81 8.38
N LYS A 117 -4.27 15.99 7.88
CA LYS A 117 -4.29 14.55 8.10
C LYS A 117 -3.34 13.69 7.23
N ASN A 118 -2.76 14.22 6.13
CA ASN A 118 -2.39 13.34 5.00
C ASN A 118 -0.92 13.28 4.54
N TYR A 119 0.07 13.66 5.36
CA TYR A 119 1.49 13.57 4.93
C TYR A 119 2.44 12.87 5.89
N ILE A 120 1.94 12.34 7.01
CA ILE A 120 2.78 11.58 7.94
C ILE A 120 2.67 10.10 7.58
N VAL A 121 3.75 9.53 7.05
CA VAL A 121 3.94 8.07 7.06
C VAL A 121 4.28 7.71 8.50
N GLU A 122 3.28 7.26 9.26
CA GLU A 122 3.54 6.73 10.60
C GLU A 122 4.56 5.59 10.48
N LYS A 123 5.65 5.68 11.24
CA LYS A 123 6.59 4.57 11.39
C LYS A 123 5.86 3.45 12.15
N LYS A 124 5.12 2.61 11.44
CA LYS A 124 4.63 1.35 12.01
C LYS A 124 5.82 0.41 12.14
N ASN A 125 6.07 -0.07 13.35
CA ASN A 125 6.93 -1.23 13.53
C ASN A 125 6.22 -2.44 12.89
N GLY A 126 6.97 -3.27 12.15
CA GLY A 126 6.44 -4.53 11.61
C GLY A 126 5.71 -4.42 10.28
N TYR A 127 6.13 -3.54 9.35
CA TYR A 127 5.73 -3.71 7.96
C TYR A 127 6.30 -5.02 7.42
N ILE A 128 5.42 -5.98 7.18
CA ILE A 128 5.78 -7.22 6.49
C ILE A 128 5.54 -6.96 5.00
N PRO A 129 6.58 -7.11 4.14
CA PRO A 129 6.43 -6.89 2.71
C PRO A 129 5.41 -7.88 2.11
N SER A 130 4.87 -7.58 0.93
CA SER A 130 4.10 -8.59 0.18
C SER A 130 5.02 -9.62 -0.45
N PHE A 131 6.19 -9.17 -0.92
CA PHE A 131 7.30 -10.01 -1.34
C PHE A 131 8.62 -9.24 -1.26
N VAL A 132 9.73 -9.98 -1.21
CA VAL A 132 11.11 -9.47 -1.29
C VAL A 132 11.90 -10.37 -2.22
N VAL A 133 12.79 -9.76 -3.01
CA VAL A 133 13.70 -10.44 -3.93
C VAL A 133 15.12 -10.13 -3.50
N VAL A 134 15.95 -11.16 -3.37
CA VAL A 134 17.39 -11.03 -3.09
C VAL A 134 18.16 -11.89 -4.07
N ASP A 135 19.10 -11.28 -4.78
CA ASP A 135 20.00 -11.93 -5.72
C ASP A 135 21.27 -12.41 -5.03
N ASN A 136 21.92 -13.42 -5.60
CA ASN A 136 23.17 -14.00 -5.09
C ASN A 136 23.05 -14.49 -3.64
N PHE A 137 21.97 -15.21 -3.34
CA PHE A 137 21.60 -15.59 -1.98
C PHE A 137 22.56 -16.61 -1.34
N TYR A 138 22.80 -17.73 -2.00
CA TYR A 138 23.81 -18.69 -1.58
C TYR A 138 25.21 -18.19 -1.94
N GLN A 139 26.15 -18.35 -1.01
CA GLN A 139 27.56 -18.07 -1.27
C GLN A 139 28.13 -18.99 -2.36
N ASP A 140 27.76 -20.27 -2.35
CA ASP A 140 28.14 -21.28 -3.34
C ASP A 140 26.88 -22.03 -3.80
N VAL A 141 26.20 -21.44 -4.78
CA VAL A 141 24.96 -21.99 -5.34
C VAL A 141 25.21 -23.22 -6.22
N ASP A 142 26.42 -23.36 -6.78
CA ASP A 142 26.79 -24.47 -7.64
C ASP A 142 26.83 -25.76 -6.80
N SER A 143 27.47 -25.72 -5.64
CA SER A 143 27.45 -26.85 -4.68
C SER A 143 26.03 -27.24 -4.23
N VAL A 144 25.15 -26.25 -4.00
CA VAL A 144 23.74 -26.52 -3.64
C VAL A 144 23.01 -27.20 -4.79
N ARG A 145 23.23 -26.74 -6.02
CA ARG A 145 22.65 -27.34 -7.22
C ARG A 145 23.18 -28.76 -7.45
N GLU A 146 24.49 -28.98 -7.36
CA GLU A 146 25.10 -30.31 -7.47
C GLU A 146 24.50 -31.29 -6.47
N LEU A 147 24.36 -30.86 -5.20
CA LEU A 147 23.68 -31.65 -4.18
C LEU A 147 22.23 -31.97 -4.58
N ALA A 148 21.47 -30.97 -5.06
CA ALA A 148 20.09 -31.17 -5.49
C ALA A 148 19.98 -32.19 -6.63
N LEU A 149 20.88 -32.14 -7.61
CA LEU A 149 20.90 -33.05 -8.76
C LEU A 149 21.23 -34.50 -8.38
N LEU A 150 21.90 -34.73 -7.24
CA LEU A 150 22.18 -36.07 -6.71
C LEU A 150 20.99 -36.71 -5.97
N GLN A 151 19.90 -35.95 -5.72
CA GLN A 151 18.75 -36.45 -4.96
C GLN A 151 17.77 -37.23 -5.84
N THR A 152 16.99 -38.10 -5.19
CA THR A 152 15.84 -38.76 -5.82
C THR A 152 14.63 -37.84 -5.84
N PHE A 153 14.01 -37.69 -7.01
CA PHE A 153 12.80 -36.89 -7.23
C PHE A 153 11.60 -37.79 -7.55
N GLU A 154 10.54 -37.67 -6.74
CA GLU A 154 9.33 -38.47 -6.86
C GLU A 154 8.12 -37.65 -7.33
N TYR A 155 7.17 -38.31 -7.97
CA TYR A 155 5.90 -37.71 -8.36
C TYR A 155 4.90 -37.81 -7.23
N HIS A 156 4.37 -36.67 -6.80
CA HIS A 156 3.28 -36.58 -5.84
C HIS A 156 2.10 -35.83 -6.46
N THR A 157 1.46 -36.47 -7.44
CA THR A 157 0.45 -35.85 -8.32
C THR A 157 -0.79 -35.32 -7.60
N GLU A 158 -1.04 -35.78 -6.38
CA GLU A 158 -2.16 -35.34 -5.54
C GLU A 158 -1.92 -33.97 -4.88
N TYR A 159 -0.65 -33.54 -4.76
CA TYR A 159 -0.28 -32.37 -3.94
C TYR A 159 0.42 -31.28 -4.73
N HIS A 160 1.20 -31.60 -5.76
CA HIS A 160 1.93 -30.60 -6.54
C HIS A 160 2.20 -31.05 -7.98
N LYS A 161 2.61 -30.09 -8.82
CA LYS A 161 3.10 -30.36 -10.18
C LYS A 161 4.61 -30.61 -10.16
N GLY A 162 5.08 -31.34 -11.16
CA GLY A 162 6.47 -31.77 -11.25
C GLY A 162 6.84 -32.82 -10.20
N LYS A 163 8.15 -32.96 -9.96
CA LYS A 163 8.71 -33.92 -9.01
C LYS A 163 9.40 -33.20 -7.85
N ARG A 164 9.45 -33.84 -6.69
CA ARG A 164 10.05 -33.27 -5.48
C ARG A 164 10.90 -34.30 -4.74
N THR A 165 11.89 -33.83 -3.97
CA THR A 165 12.61 -34.66 -3.00
C THR A 165 11.77 -34.86 -1.74
N ASP A 166 11.70 -36.08 -1.23
CA ASP A 166 11.07 -36.32 0.09
C ASP A 166 11.94 -35.81 1.24
N SER A 167 13.25 -35.79 1.03
CA SER A 167 14.20 -35.18 1.95
C SER A 167 14.10 -33.65 1.91
N VAL A 168 14.24 -33.03 3.09
CA VAL A 168 14.31 -31.58 3.26
C VAL A 168 15.74 -31.14 3.57
N PHE A 169 16.15 -30.03 2.94
CA PHE A 169 17.49 -29.48 3.06
C PHE A 169 17.40 -28.10 3.70
N ARG A 170 17.58 -28.03 5.02
CA ARG A 170 17.56 -26.78 5.78
C ARG A 170 18.98 -26.47 6.23
N PHE A 171 19.82 -26.02 5.29
CA PHE A 171 21.19 -25.61 5.57
C PHE A 171 21.25 -24.54 6.68
N GLU A 172 22.35 -24.56 7.42
CA GLU A 172 22.62 -23.58 8.47
C GLU A 172 22.57 -22.16 7.92
N GLY A 173 21.98 -21.23 8.68
CA GLY A 173 21.87 -19.83 8.30
C GLY A 173 20.67 -19.48 7.41
N LEU A 174 19.94 -20.45 6.85
CA LEU A 174 18.77 -20.14 6.00
C LEU A 174 17.67 -19.40 6.74
N LYS A 175 17.31 -19.90 7.92
CA LYS A 175 16.27 -19.30 8.75
C LYS A 175 16.69 -17.90 9.18
N GLU A 176 17.91 -17.77 9.69
CA GLU A 176 18.48 -16.53 10.18
C GLU A 176 18.58 -15.47 9.07
N SER A 177 18.93 -15.90 7.85
CA SER A 177 18.98 -15.01 6.68
C SER A 177 17.59 -14.51 6.30
N PHE A 178 16.57 -15.38 6.29
CA PHE A 178 15.19 -14.97 6.02
C PHE A 178 14.66 -14.03 7.10
N GLU A 179 14.95 -14.31 8.38
CA GLU A 179 14.60 -13.42 9.49
C GLU A 179 15.26 -12.05 9.35
N SER A 180 16.51 -12.00 8.90
CA SER A 180 17.22 -10.75 8.64
C SER A 180 16.64 -9.97 7.47
N ILE A 181 16.30 -10.64 6.36
CA ILE A 181 15.69 -10.03 5.17
C ILE A 181 14.31 -9.43 5.51
N LEU A 182 13.50 -10.17 6.26
CA LEU A 182 12.14 -9.77 6.62
C LEU A 182 12.09 -8.85 7.86
N ASN A 183 13.22 -8.71 8.56
CA ASN A 183 13.32 -8.03 9.86
C ASN A 183 12.24 -8.51 10.85
N CYS A 184 12.03 -9.83 10.89
CA CYS A 184 10.98 -10.49 11.67
C CYS A 184 11.40 -11.92 12.01
N LYS A 185 11.05 -12.41 13.21
CA LYS A 185 11.36 -13.78 13.63
C LYS A 185 10.43 -14.80 12.98
N ILE A 186 10.98 -15.97 12.66
CA ILE A 186 10.27 -17.04 11.98
C ILE A 186 9.87 -18.13 12.99
N LYS A 187 8.59 -18.51 12.96
CA LYS A 187 8.04 -19.68 13.66
C LYS A 187 7.61 -20.77 12.65
N ASN A 188 7.31 -21.96 13.16
CA ASN A 188 6.87 -23.11 12.35
C ASN A 188 7.87 -23.57 11.25
N TRP A 189 9.14 -23.18 11.36
CA TRP A 189 10.19 -23.53 10.41
C TRP A 189 10.29 -25.04 10.13
N THR A 190 10.15 -25.87 11.16
CA THR A 190 10.26 -27.34 11.00
C THR A 190 8.91 -28.04 10.88
N ASN A 191 7.80 -27.32 11.04
CA ASN A 191 6.47 -27.91 11.18
C ASN A 191 5.86 -28.29 9.83
N TYR A 192 6.34 -27.68 8.74
CA TYR A 192 5.91 -28.01 7.39
C TYR A 192 6.87 -29.04 6.78
N GLY A 193 6.36 -30.24 6.52
CA GLY A 193 7.15 -31.39 6.05
C GLY A 193 7.90 -31.16 4.74
N VAL A 194 7.47 -30.17 3.94
CA VAL A 194 8.08 -29.84 2.63
C VAL A 194 8.97 -28.59 2.69
N ASN A 195 9.11 -27.94 3.85
CA ASN A 195 9.95 -26.74 3.98
C ASN A 195 11.43 -27.13 3.83
N GLY A 196 12.07 -26.69 2.74
CA GLY A 196 13.47 -26.97 2.38
C GLY A 196 13.66 -28.06 1.32
N CYS A 197 12.60 -28.64 0.76
CA CYS A 197 12.73 -29.63 -0.32
C CYS A 197 13.17 -28.99 -1.65
N PHE A 198 13.75 -29.80 -2.54
CA PHE A 198 13.97 -29.42 -3.93
C PHE A 198 12.80 -29.88 -4.79
N GLN A 199 12.41 -29.07 -5.76
CA GLN A 199 11.36 -29.37 -6.72
C GLN A 199 11.78 -29.00 -8.15
N ILE A 200 11.32 -29.81 -9.10
CA ILE A 200 11.57 -29.65 -10.53
C ILE A 200 10.26 -29.69 -11.31
N CYS A 201 10.08 -28.75 -12.22
CA CYS A 201 9.03 -28.77 -13.24
C CYS A 201 9.64 -28.56 -14.61
N VAL A 202 9.07 -29.19 -15.64
CA VAL A 202 9.60 -29.16 -17.02
C VAL A 202 8.57 -28.56 -17.99
N GLY A 203 9.01 -28.22 -19.20
CA GLY A 203 8.11 -27.74 -20.24
C GLY A 203 6.97 -28.72 -20.52
N GLY A 204 5.74 -28.20 -20.58
CA GLY A 204 4.52 -28.99 -20.75
C GLY A 204 3.78 -29.30 -19.45
N ASP A 205 4.41 -29.12 -18.28
CA ASP A 205 3.70 -29.19 -17.00
C ASP A 205 2.61 -28.09 -16.92
N GLN A 206 1.48 -28.43 -16.29
CA GLN A 206 0.36 -27.49 -16.15
C GLN A 206 0.64 -26.45 -15.06
N LEU A 207 0.30 -25.19 -15.35
CA LEU A 207 0.29 -24.13 -14.33
C LEU A 207 -0.89 -24.30 -13.38
N VAL A 208 -0.65 -24.06 -12.09
CA VAL A 208 -1.66 -24.12 -11.04
C VAL A 208 -1.72 -22.77 -10.31
N TYR A 209 -2.85 -22.09 -10.44
CA TYR A 209 -3.16 -20.84 -9.73
C TYR A 209 -3.69 -21.18 -8.35
N HIS A 210 -3.04 -20.69 -7.29
CA HIS A 210 -3.41 -21.07 -5.93
C HIS A 210 -3.00 -20.01 -4.90
N VAL A 211 -3.42 -20.25 -3.66
CA VAL A 211 -2.88 -19.66 -2.43
C VAL A 211 -2.46 -20.80 -1.52
N ASP A 212 -1.45 -20.60 -0.69
CA ASP A 212 -1.00 -21.62 0.25
C ASP A 212 -1.70 -21.50 1.60
N LYS A 213 -1.58 -22.56 2.40
CA LYS A 213 -2.10 -22.57 3.78
C LYS A 213 -1.21 -21.80 4.74
N GLN A 214 0.08 -21.72 4.47
CA GLN A 214 1.08 -21.03 5.28
C GLN A 214 0.98 -19.52 5.15
N GLU A 215 1.61 -18.78 6.07
CA GLU A 215 1.65 -17.32 6.02
C GLU A 215 2.64 -16.82 4.98
N TYR A 216 3.82 -17.44 4.90
CA TYR A 216 4.90 -17.05 4.00
C TYR A 216 5.51 -18.25 3.27
N ALA A 217 5.94 -18.00 2.04
CA ALA A 217 6.70 -18.95 1.24
C ALA A 217 8.01 -18.34 0.75
N GLY A 218 8.95 -19.22 0.43
CA GLY A 218 10.24 -18.87 -0.16
C GLY A 218 10.56 -19.76 -1.35
N ILE A 219 11.12 -19.20 -2.41
CA ILE A 219 11.60 -19.96 -3.57
C ILE A 219 13.03 -19.50 -3.87
N ILE A 220 13.97 -20.46 -3.96
CA ILE A 220 15.32 -20.20 -4.47
C ILE A 220 15.46 -20.87 -5.82
N PHE A 221 15.80 -20.09 -6.85
CA PHE A 221 15.98 -20.60 -8.21
C PHE A 221 17.37 -21.20 -8.42
N LEU A 222 17.41 -22.46 -8.87
CA LEU A 222 18.64 -23.25 -8.93
C LEU A 222 19.00 -23.72 -10.35
N THR A 223 18.42 -23.11 -11.39
CA THR A 223 18.77 -23.44 -12.79
C THR A 223 19.59 -22.30 -13.41
N PRO A 224 20.84 -22.54 -13.83
CA PRO A 224 21.65 -21.52 -14.49
C PRO A 224 21.05 -21.16 -15.85
N ASP A 225 21.16 -19.89 -16.24
CA ASP A 225 20.70 -19.34 -17.52
C ASP A 225 19.23 -19.68 -17.87
N ALA A 226 18.38 -19.86 -16.86
CA ALA A 226 16.96 -20.09 -17.03
C ALA A 226 16.29 -18.90 -17.76
N PRO A 227 15.28 -19.13 -18.64
CA PRO A 227 14.55 -18.05 -19.26
C PRO A 227 13.87 -17.19 -18.17
N PRO A 228 14.14 -15.87 -18.08
CA PRO A 228 13.66 -15.05 -16.95
C PRO A 228 12.14 -15.07 -16.79
N GLN A 229 11.39 -15.23 -17.89
CA GLN A 229 9.93 -15.33 -17.90
C GLN A 229 9.36 -16.61 -17.24
N THR A 230 10.20 -17.50 -16.69
CA THR A 230 9.78 -18.78 -16.06
C THR A 230 9.73 -18.72 -14.53
N GLY A 231 9.73 -17.52 -13.95
CA GLY A 231 9.78 -17.33 -12.49
C GLY A 231 8.45 -17.52 -11.78
N THR A 232 8.05 -16.54 -10.99
CA THR A 232 6.81 -16.58 -10.20
C THR A 232 5.97 -15.36 -10.55
N THR A 233 4.68 -15.57 -10.79
CA THR A 233 3.73 -14.49 -11.07
C THR A 233 2.72 -14.37 -9.94
N PHE A 234 2.43 -13.15 -9.54
CA PHE A 234 1.35 -12.81 -8.63
C PHE A 234 0.17 -12.23 -9.39
N TYR A 235 -1.03 -12.59 -8.93
CA TYR A 235 -2.27 -12.30 -9.64
C TYR A 235 -3.30 -11.61 -8.75
N ARG A 236 -4.28 -11.03 -9.43
CA ARG A 236 -5.54 -10.58 -8.85
C ARG A 236 -6.69 -11.37 -9.49
N SER A 237 -7.67 -11.79 -8.68
CA SER A 237 -8.89 -12.42 -9.19
C SER A 237 -9.71 -11.41 -10.00
N LYS A 238 -10.21 -11.81 -11.18
CA LYS A 238 -11.16 -10.99 -11.94
C LYS A 238 -12.52 -10.87 -11.26
N ASN A 239 -12.91 -11.90 -10.49
CA ASN A 239 -14.22 -11.98 -9.82
C ASN A 239 -14.29 -11.06 -8.59
N THR A 240 -13.23 -11.04 -7.76
CA THR A 240 -13.24 -10.27 -6.49
C THR A 240 -12.38 -9.01 -6.53
N LYS A 241 -11.54 -8.84 -7.56
CA LYS A 241 -10.51 -7.79 -7.64
C LYS A 241 -9.56 -7.76 -6.44
N LYS A 242 -9.39 -8.90 -5.76
CA LYS A 242 -8.45 -9.10 -4.65
C LYS A 242 -7.24 -9.91 -5.09
N MET A 243 -6.07 -9.60 -4.53
CA MET A 243 -4.82 -10.35 -4.74
C MET A 243 -4.68 -11.53 -3.78
N LYS A 244 -5.57 -11.68 -2.81
CA LYS A 244 -5.62 -12.77 -1.85
C LYS A 244 -6.98 -13.44 -1.90
N ALA A 245 -7.04 -14.70 -1.51
CA ALA A 245 -8.26 -15.47 -1.40
C ALA A 245 -8.47 -15.93 0.06
N PRO A 246 -8.93 -15.04 0.97
CA PRO A 246 -9.33 -15.46 2.31
C PRO A 246 -10.52 -16.43 2.22
N ASP A 247 -10.77 -17.20 3.29
CA ASP A 247 -11.77 -18.29 3.30
C ASP A 247 -13.16 -17.87 2.78
N LEU A 248 -13.60 -16.64 3.07
CA LEU A 248 -14.89 -16.12 2.60
C LEU A 248 -14.96 -15.89 1.08
N ASP A 249 -13.82 -15.60 0.44
CA ASP A 249 -13.74 -15.33 -1.00
C ASP A 249 -13.22 -16.54 -1.80
N PHE A 250 -12.72 -17.60 -1.15
CA PHE A 250 -11.97 -18.68 -1.79
C PHE A 250 -12.76 -19.34 -2.93
N GLU A 251 -14.01 -19.73 -2.67
CA GLU A 251 -14.90 -20.35 -3.66
C GLU A 251 -15.24 -19.40 -4.83
N ILE A 252 -15.24 -18.08 -4.59
CA ILE A 252 -15.50 -17.09 -5.65
C ILE A 252 -14.25 -16.91 -6.53
N VAL A 253 -13.07 -16.92 -5.90
CA VAL A 253 -11.78 -16.77 -6.59
C VAL A 253 -11.49 -17.99 -7.46
N PHE A 254 -11.69 -19.20 -6.94
CA PHE A 254 -11.36 -20.46 -7.61
C PHE A 254 -12.59 -21.24 -8.13
N LYS A 255 -13.70 -20.55 -8.38
CA LYS A 255 -14.98 -21.15 -8.84
C LYS A 255 -14.84 -22.08 -10.05
N ASN A 256 -13.90 -21.76 -10.95
CA ASN A 256 -13.62 -22.49 -12.19
C ASN A 256 -12.37 -23.39 -12.07
N GLY A 257 -11.93 -23.68 -10.84
CA GLY A 257 -10.74 -24.45 -10.54
C GLY A 257 -9.45 -23.65 -10.60
N TYR A 258 -8.33 -24.35 -10.78
CA TYR A 258 -6.98 -23.84 -10.56
C TYR A 258 -6.12 -23.77 -11.82
N LEU A 259 -6.69 -24.00 -13.02
CA LEU A 259 -5.93 -24.15 -14.27
C LEU A 259 -6.27 -23.08 -15.32
N ASP A 260 -7.43 -22.42 -15.21
CA ASP A 260 -7.89 -21.42 -16.17
C ASP A 260 -7.25 -20.06 -15.87
N SER A 261 -6.24 -19.70 -16.66
CA SER A 261 -5.56 -18.41 -16.56
C SER A 261 -6.47 -17.21 -16.80
N THR A 262 -7.60 -17.40 -17.51
CA THR A 262 -8.48 -16.29 -17.87
C THR A 262 -9.25 -15.72 -16.69
N GLU A 263 -9.31 -16.42 -15.56
CA GLU A 263 -9.91 -15.96 -14.29
C GLU A 263 -9.01 -14.96 -13.53
N PHE A 264 -7.75 -14.82 -13.93
CA PHE A 264 -6.73 -14.08 -13.19
C PHE A 264 -6.11 -12.95 -14.03
N GLU A 265 -5.77 -11.84 -13.37
CA GLU A 265 -5.04 -10.70 -13.95
C GLU A 265 -3.63 -10.69 -13.37
N VAL A 266 -2.60 -10.65 -14.21
CA VAL A 266 -1.21 -10.49 -13.77
C VAL A 266 -1.06 -9.14 -13.09
N VAL A 267 -0.43 -9.14 -11.90
CA VAL A 267 -0.09 -7.92 -11.17
C VAL A 267 1.43 -7.73 -11.19
N ASP A 268 2.17 -8.75 -10.77
CA ASP A 268 3.63 -8.70 -10.66
C ASP A 268 4.24 -9.98 -11.24
N VAL A 269 5.41 -9.85 -11.87
CA VAL A 269 6.19 -10.99 -12.39
C VAL A 269 7.61 -10.90 -11.85
N ILE A 270 8.03 -11.94 -11.14
CA ILE A 270 9.41 -12.07 -10.66
C ILE A 270 10.13 -13.06 -11.55
N GLY A 271 11.26 -12.61 -12.10
CA GLY A 271 12.05 -13.42 -13.03
C GLY A 271 12.78 -14.59 -12.36
N ASN A 272 12.86 -15.72 -13.06
CA ASN A 272 13.69 -16.86 -12.71
C ASN A 272 15.16 -16.52 -12.99
N VAL A 273 15.88 -16.12 -11.93
CA VAL A 273 17.30 -15.74 -12.01
C VAL A 273 18.07 -16.69 -11.11
N TYR A 274 19.16 -17.26 -11.60
CA TYR A 274 19.95 -18.21 -10.83
C TYR A 274 20.45 -17.58 -9.52
N ASN A 275 20.35 -18.33 -8.42
CA ASN A 275 20.71 -17.88 -7.07
C ASN A 275 19.88 -16.69 -6.51
N ARG A 276 18.69 -16.45 -7.07
CA ARG A 276 17.71 -15.52 -6.51
C ARG A 276 16.80 -16.24 -5.53
N VAL A 277 16.63 -15.64 -4.36
CA VAL A 277 15.54 -15.98 -3.44
C VAL A 277 14.38 -14.99 -3.61
N VAL A 278 13.17 -15.53 -3.54
CA VAL A 278 11.92 -14.77 -3.47
C VAL A 278 11.20 -15.20 -2.21
N LEU A 279 11.00 -14.27 -1.27
CA LEU A 279 10.17 -14.48 -0.06
C LEU A 279 8.87 -13.72 -0.25
N PHE A 280 7.72 -14.34 0.01
CA PHE A 280 6.44 -13.70 -0.25
C PHE A 280 5.31 -14.19 0.66
N ASP A 281 4.31 -13.33 0.83
CA ASP A 281 3.04 -13.65 1.47
C ASP A 281 2.31 -14.71 0.63
N SER A 282 2.30 -15.94 1.13
CA SER A 282 1.80 -17.09 0.37
C SER A 282 0.27 -17.14 0.29
N LYS A 283 -0.43 -16.21 0.95
CA LYS A 283 -1.87 -15.97 0.78
C LYS A 283 -2.19 -15.16 -0.47
N MET A 284 -1.18 -14.60 -1.14
CA MET A 284 -1.36 -13.99 -2.46
C MET A 284 -1.62 -15.05 -3.51
N ILE A 285 -2.50 -14.76 -4.46
CA ILE A 285 -2.78 -15.64 -5.61
C ILE A 285 -1.52 -15.68 -6.47
N HIS A 286 -0.95 -16.85 -6.65
CA HIS A 286 0.30 -17.02 -7.36
C HIS A 286 0.36 -18.32 -8.17
N ALA A 287 1.28 -18.34 -9.12
CA ALA A 287 1.65 -19.50 -9.92
C ALA A 287 3.08 -19.35 -10.44
N ALA A 288 3.69 -20.44 -10.93
CA ALA A 288 4.81 -20.30 -11.84
C ALA A 288 4.37 -19.53 -13.10
N SER A 289 5.27 -18.72 -13.67
CA SER A 289 4.95 -17.94 -14.86
C SER A 289 4.82 -18.81 -16.11
N THR A 290 5.71 -19.79 -16.24
CA THR A 290 5.70 -20.88 -17.22
C THR A 290 6.81 -21.88 -16.84
N TYR A 291 6.82 -23.06 -17.46
CA TYR A 291 7.88 -24.05 -17.30
C TYR A 291 8.69 -24.22 -18.59
N PHE A 292 9.90 -24.75 -18.46
CA PHE A 292 10.87 -24.91 -19.55
C PHE A 292 11.70 -26.17 -19.34
N GLY A 293 12.51 -26.52 -20.35
CA GLY A 293 13.35 -27.71 -20.30
C GLY A 293 12.56 -29.02 -20.43
N THR A 294 13.27 -30.12 -20.27
CA THR A 294 12.80 -31.49 -20.53
C THR A 294 13.22 -32.47 -19.45
N ASN A 295 14.18 -32.11 -18.59
CA ASN A 295 14.74 -32.99 -17.56
C ASN A 295 15.18 -32.20 -16.31
N LEU A 296 15.83 -32.89 -15.36
CA LEU A 296 16.25 -32.33 -14.09
C LEU A 296 17.37 -31.28 -14.25
N GLU A 297 18.22 -31.46 -15.25
CA GLU A 297 19.39 -30.65 -15.53
C GLU A 297 19.01 -29.33 -16.21
N ASN A 298 17.96 -29.30 -17.04
CA ASN A 298 17.60 -28.12 -17.83
C ASN A 298 16.18 -27.59 -17.58
N GLY A 299 15.44 -28.16 -16.63
CA GLY A 299 14.11 -27.70 -16.23
C GLY A 299 14.13 -26.65 -15.12
N ARG A 300 12.95 -26.23 -14.64
CA ARG A 300 12.81 -25.27 -13.54
C ARG A 300 13.09 -25.95 -12.20
N LEU A 301 14.36 -26.05 -11.80
CA LEU A 301 14.80 -26.53 -10.49
C LEU A 301 14.77 -25.39 -9.47
N PHE A 302 14.16 -25.63 -8.32
CA PHE A 302 14.09 -24.66 -7.23
C PHE A 302 14.02 -25.34 -5.86
N GLN A 303 14.42 -24.61 -4.82
CA GLN A 303 14.22 -25.01 -3.44
C GLN A 303 13.05 -24.24 -2.84
N LEU A 304 12.16 -24.94 -2.14
CA LEU A 304 10.89 -24.40 -1.67
C LEU A 304 10.88 -24.29 -0.15
N PHE A 305 10.36 -23.18 0.36
CA PHE A 305 10.25 -22.90 1.78
C PHE A 305 8.85 -22.45 2.17
N PHE A 306 8.45 -22.78 3.39
CA PHE A 306 7.20 -22.36 4.01
C PHE A 306 7.41 -22.12 5.50
N PHE A 307 6.86 -21.04 6.03
CA PHE A 307 6.99 -20.66 7.43
C PHE A 307 5.96 -19.59 7.83
N ASP A 308 5.85 -19.35 9.14
CA ASP A 308 5.03 -18.26 9.68
C ASP A 308 5.89 -17.24 10.40
N LEU A 309 5.33 -16.06 10.65
CA LEU A 309 6.03 -14.94 11.28
C LEU A 309 5.61 -14.74 12.74
N GLU A 310 6.55 -14.35 13.59
CA GLU A 310 6.30 -13.88 14.95
C GLU A 310 5.85 -12.42 14.89
N ARG A 311 4.63 -12.15 15.37
CA ARG A 311 4.03 -10.82 15.42
C ARG A 311 3.91 -10.35 16.85
#